data_AF-A0A6L4A3B9-F1
#
_entry.id   AF-A0A6L4A3B9-F1
#
_cell.length_a   1.000
_cell.length_b   1.000
_cell.length_c   1.000
_cell.angle_alpha   90.00
_cell.angle_beta   90.00
_cell.angle_gamma   90.00
#
_symmetry.space_group_name_H-M   'P 1'
#
loop_
_entity.id
_entity.type
_entity.pdbx_description
1 polymer ?
#
loop_
_entity_poly.entity_id
_entity_poly.type
_entity_poly.pdbx_seq_one_letter_code
_entity_poly.pdbx_strand_id
1 'polypeptide(L)' 'FSMVELLSSCPTNWGLEPVEALHWIESNMIPAFPLGDYKVIEEVRSL' A
#
# COMPACT_ATOMS: atom_id res chain seq x y z
N PHE A 1 -2.40 16.77 -12.50
CA PHE A 1 -3.36 15.94 -11.75
C PHE A 1 -2.61 14.72 -11.28
N SER A 2 -2.80 14.33 -10.02
CA SER A 2 -2.15 13.16 -9.43
C SER A 2 -3.20 12.32 -8.71
N MET A 3 -3.06 11.02 -8.76
CA MET A 3 -3.88 10.07 -8.02
C MET A 3 -2.96 9.25 -7.12
N VAL A 4 -3.37 9.09 -5.87
CA VAL A 4 -2.64 8.29 -4.88
C VAL A 4 -3.61 7.22 -4.39
N GLU A 5 -3.19 5.97 -4.52
CA GLU A 5 -3.89 4.83 -3.94
C GLU A 5 -3.20 4.43 -2.63
N LEU A 6 -3.99 4.02 -1.63
CA LEU A 6 -3.50 3.64 -0.32
C LEU A 6 -4.12 2.30 0.08
N LEU A 7 -3.27 1.35 0.44
CA LEU A 7 -3.71 0.14 1.14
C LEU A 7 -3.90 0.50 2.61
N SER A 8 -5.15 0.49 3.07
CA SER A 8 -5.51 0.80 4.45
C SER A 8 -6.16 -0.41 5.10
N SER A 9 -5.63 -0.84 6.25
CA SER A 9 -6.26 -1.86 7.07
C SER A 9 -7.26 -1.21 8.02
N CYS A 10 -8.36 -1.92 8.26
CA CYS A 10 -9.25 -1.64 9.39
C CYS A 10 -9.11 -2.81 10.37
N PRO A 11 -8.21 -2.71 11.38
CA PRO A 11 -7.89 -3.83 12.27
C PRO A 11 -9.12 -4.37 12.99
N THR A 12 -10.03 -3.47 13.39
CA THR A 12 -11.32 -3.84 14.01
C THR A 12 -12.18 -4.71 13.09
N ASN A 13 -12.24 -4.40 11.79
CA ASN A 13 -13.04 -5.17 10.84
C ASN A 13 -12.45 -6.57 10.58
N TRP A 14 -11.14 -6.74 10.73
CA TRP A 14 -10.46 -8.02 10.51
C TRP A 14 -10.23 -8.82 11.78
N GLY A 15 -10.56 -8.26 12.95
CA GLY A 15 -10.34 -8.91 14.24
C GLY A 15 -8.86 -9.12 14.56
N LEU A 16 -7.99 -8.22 14.10
CA LEU A 16 -6.54 -8.26 14.29
C LEU A 16 -6.09 -7.10 15.19
N GLU A 17 -4.99 -7.30 15.92
CA GLU A 17 -4.31 -6.18 16.56
C GLU A 17 -3.75 -5.22 15.49
N PRO A 18 -3.68 -3.90 15.76
CA PRO A 18 -3.26 -2.91 14.76
C PRO A 18 -1.92 -3.25 14.07
N VAL A 19 -0.95 -3.75 14.84
CA VAL A 19 0.37 -4.13 14.32
C VAL A 19 0.27 -5.38 13.44
N GLU A 20 -0.51 -6.38 13.82
CA GLU A 20 -0.69 -7.60 13.04
C GLU A 20 -1.40 -7.32 11.69
N ALA A 21 -2.37 -6.40 11.69
CA ALA A 21 -3.06 -5.98 10.48
C ALA A 21 -2.10 -5.35 9.45
N LEU A 22 -1.05 -4.65 9.89
CA LEU A 22 -0.01 -4.12 8.99
C LEU A 22 0.84 -5.24 8.38
N HIS A 23 1.27 -6.22 9.17
CA HIS A 23 1.99 -7.39 8.67
C HIS A 23 1.14 -8.21 7.68
N TRP A 24 -0.18 -8.25 7.90
CA TRP A 24 -1.11 -8.89 6.99
C TRP A 24 -1.18 -8.18 5.63
N ILE A 25 -1.20 -6.83 5.61
CA ILE A 25 -1.09 -6.05 4.37
C ILE A 25 0.18 -6.45 3.61
N GLU A 26 1.33 -6.44 4.27
CA GLU A 26 2.62 -6.74 3.65
C GLU A 26 2.65 -8.13 3.02
N SER A 27 2.13 -9.13 3.74
CA SER A 27 2.21 -10.54 3.33
C SER A 27 1.13 -10.96 2.33
N ASN A 28 -0.04 -10.33 2.34
CA ASN A 28 -1.21 -10.77 1.57
C ASN A 28 -1.75 -9.72 0.60
N MET A 29 -1.80 -8.44 0.99
CA MET A 29 -2.35 -7.39 0.14
C MET A 29 -1.34 -6.84 -0.87
N ILE A 30 -0.09 -6.57 -0.50
CA ILE A 30 0.92 -6.05 -1.44
C ILE A 30 1.11 -7.00 -2.64
N PRO A 31 1.15 -8.33 -2.49
CA PRO A 31 1.21 -9.23 -3.64
C PRO A 31 -0.02 -9.16 -4.56
N ALA A 32 -1.20 -8.90 -4.00
CA ALA A 32 -2.45 -8.78 -4.76
C ALA A 32 -2.65 -7.40 -5.38
N PHE A 33 -2.14 -6.35 -4.72
CA PHE A 33 -2.19 -4.94 -5.11
C PHE A 33 -0.77 -4.37 -5.10
N PRO A 34 0.03 -4.63 -6.15
CA PRO A 34 1.41 -4.20 -6.21
C PRO A 34 1.53 -2.68 -6.14
N LEU A 35 2.35 -2.22 -5.20
CA LEU A 35 2.64 -0.80 -5.03
C LEU A 35 3.62 -0.33 -6.09
N GLY A 36 3.49 0.94 -6.50
CA GLY A 36 4.43 1.57 -7.39
C GLY A 36 3.91 2.89 -7.95
N ASP A 37 4.80 3.59 -8.64
CA ASP A 37 4.50 4.85 -9.27
C ASP A 37 4.23 4.69 -10.76
N TYR A 38 3.23 5.41 -11.26
CA TYR A 38 2.82 5.36 -12.65
C TYR A 38 2.95 6.74 -13.29
N LYS A 39 3.38 6.77 -14.56
CA LYS A 39 3.56 8.01 -15.35
C LYS A 39 4.46 9.04 -14.65
N VAL A 40 5.56 8.57 -14.06
CA VAL A 40 6.58 9.39 -13.42
C VAL A 40 7.43 10.09 -14.48
N ILE A 41 7.65 11.40 -14.32
CA ILE A 41 8.59 12.16 -15.14
C ILE A 41 10.03 11.75 -14.81
N GLU A 42 10.93 11.85 -15.78
CA GLU A 42 12.27 11.28 -15.66
C GLU A 42 13.08 11.87 -14.50
N GLU A 43 12.91 13.17 -14.26
CA GLU A 43 13.61 13.91 -13.19
C GLU A 43 13.25 13.41 -11.78
N VAL A 44 12.06 12.81 -11.61
CA VAL A 44 11.59 12.27 -10.33
C VAL A 44 11.97 10.81 -10.17
N ARG A 45 12.16 10.07 -11.27
CA ARG A 45 12.52 8.64 -11.25
C ARG A 45 13.92 8.39 -10.66
N SER A 46 14.81 9.38 -10.70
CA SER A 46 16.19 9.28 -10.21
C SER A 46 16.40 9.80 -8.78
N LEU A 47 15.36 10.26 -8.11
CA LEU A 47 15.40 10.66 -6.69
C LEU A 47 15.29 9.44 -5.77
#